data_AF-A0A3N5L3J5-F1
#
_entry.id   AF-A0A3N5L3J5-F1
#
_cell.length_a   1.000
_cell.length_b   1.000
_cell.length_c   1.000
_cell.angle_alpha   90.00
_cell.angle_beta   90.00
_cell.angle_gamma   90.00
#
_symmetry.space_group_name_H-M   'P 1'
#
loop_
_entity.id
_entity.type
_entity.pdbx_description
1 polymer ?
#
loop_
_entity_poly.entity_id
_entity_poly.type
_entity_poly.pdbx_seq_one_letter_code
_entity_poly.pdbx_strand_id
1 'polypeptide(L)'
;MAVGNLKVFAEIGFLFARYLQSCPADAPVESPEFSSFLASLRAGPPPDGQDCLRRAFTYYHQQAFEPSSETRNQLILLANLEIAVHEQTRLQPEIAAALEVLPVTVEDLGARALRVTSPGSPALGLFRPALGFLMQRYARFAREITRRAITDSLMVLALPDLVLELGHNLEYPIPGVLSNLTHSDLRDLCRRYEPETGICDDCGTQDWADLHQRMHYIVHLFRAFHCHPALMNPPFTAAQMDRLMSGQVPDGHL
;
A
#
# COMPACT_ATOMS: atom_id res chain seq x y z
N MET A 1 15.47 -8.29 4.35
CA MET A 1 14.29 -7.54 3.86
C MET A 1 13.09 -8.45 3.93
N ALA A 2 11.92 -7.94 4.33
CA ALA A 2 10.69 -8.72 4.33
C ALA A 2 10.34 -9.18 2.90
N VAL A 3 9.83 -10.41 2.75
CA VAL A 3 9.53 -11.04 1.44
C VAL A 3 8.61 -10.17 0.58
N GLY A 4 7.65 -9.47 1.19
CA GLY A 4 6.74 -8.54 0.51
C GLY A 4 7.48 -7.38 -0.19
N ASN A 5 8.40 -6.70 0.50
CA ASN A 5 9.13 -5.58 -0.08
C ASN A 5 9.98 -6.03 -1.28
N LEU A 6 10.65 -7.18 -1.17
CA LEU A 6 11.46 -7.72 -2.27
C LEU A 6 10.60 -8.04 -3.50
N LYS A 7 9.40 -8.63 -3.29
CA LYS A 7 8.44 -8.96 -4.35
C LYS A 7 7.98 -7.73 -5.14
N VAL A 8 7.80 -6.60 -4.46
CA VAL A 8 7.40 -5.33 -5.06
C VAL A 8 8.55 -4.65 -5.79
N PHE A 9 9.69 -4.46 -5.11
CA PHE A 9 10.85 -3.79 -5.71
C PHE A 9 11.37 -4.52 -6.95
N ALA A 10 11.37 -5.86 -6.94
CA ALA A 10 11.81 -6.66 -8.07
C ALA A 10 10.93 -6.51 -9.31
N GLU A 11 9.64 -6.17 -9.17
CA GLU A 11 8.74 -5.94 -10.30
C GLU A 11 8.70 -4.46 -10.68
N ILE A 12 8.28 -3.60 -9.76
CA ILE A 12 8.02 -2.19 -10.04
C ILE A 12 9.34 -1.47 -10.37
N GLY A 13 10.39 -1.69 -9.57
CA GLY A 13 11.71 -1.10 -9.81
C GLY A 13 12.32 -1.54 -11.15
N PHE A 14 12.18 -2.82 -11.51
CA PHE A 14 12.62 -3.33 -12.80
C PHE A 14 11.85 -2.70 -13.97
N LEU A 15 10.54 -2.49 -13.82
CA LEU A 15 9.72 -1.85 -14.85
C LEU A 15 10.07 -0.37 -15.04
N PHE A 16 10.32 0.38 -13.96
CA PHE A 16 10.82 1.76 -14.07
C PHE A 16 12.18 1.81 -14.78
N ALA A 17 13.12 0.91 -14.43
CA ALA A 17 14.41 0.84 -15.09
C ALA A 17 14.25 0.55 -16.60
N ARG A 18 13.40 -0.41 -16.97
CA ARG A 18 13.10 -0.72 -18.38
C ARG A 18 12.44 0.44 -19.11
N TYR A 19 11.50 1.12 -18.46
CA TYR A 19 10.82 2.29 -19.02
C TYR A 19 11.84 3.40 -19.32
N LEU A 20 12.67 3.78 -18.34
CA LEU A 20 13.69 4.83 -18.51
C LEU A 20 14.77 4.45 -19.55
N GLN A 21 15.07 3.16 -19.70
CA GLN A 21 16.05 2.69 -20.68
C GLN A 21 15.49 2.59 -22.10
N SER A 22 14.22 2.15 -22.23
CA SER A 22 13.65 1.75 -23.53
C SER A 22 12.75 2.82 -24.14
N CYS A 23 12.25 3.77 -23.35
CA CYS A 23 11.34 4.82 -23.81
C CYS A 23 12.07 6.17 -23.75
N PRO A 24 12.44 6.76 -24.91
CA PRO A 24 13.07 8.08 -24.94
C PRO A 24 12.15 9.15 -24.32
N ALA A 25 12.72 10.12 -23.61
CA ALA A 25 11.96 11.15 -22.91
C ALA A 25 11.21 12.10 -23.87
N ASP A 26 11.72 12.24 -25.10
CA ASP A 26 11.16 13.06 -26.18
C ASP A 26 10.25 12.27 -27.14
N ALA A 27 10.15 10.94 -26.96
CA ALA A 27 9.28 10.10 -27.77
C ALA A 27 7.81 10.32 -27.37
N PRO A 28 6.89 10.60 -28.32
CA PRO A 28 5.48 10.78 -28.00
C PRO A 28 4.82 9.47 -27.54
N VAL A 29 3.62 9.58 -26.98
CA VAL A 29 2.86 8.44 -26.44
C VAL A 29 2.55 7.38 -27.51
N GLU A 30 2.47 7.78 -28.77
CA GLU A 30 2.23 6.90 -29.91
C GLU A 30 3.52 6.23 -30.44
N SER A 31 4.66 6.46 -29.80
CA SER A 31 5.93 5.89 -30.22
C SER A 31 5.91 4.35 -30.19
N PRO A 32 6.60 3.70 -31.15
CA PRO A 32 6.69 2.24 -31.17
C PRO A 32 7.45 1.69 -29.95
N GLU A 33 8.42 2.44 -29.42
CA GLU A 33 9.16 2.10 -28.20
C GLU A 33 8.24 2.02 -26.98
N PHE A 34 7.42 3.06 -26.76
CA PHE A 34 6.48 3.09 -25.64
C PHE A 34 5.36 2.05 -25.82
N SER A 35 4.85 1.90 -27.03
CA SER A 35 3.85 0.88 -27.36
C SER A 35 4.38 -0.54 -27.09
N SER A 36 5.63 -0.83 -27.47
CA SER A 36 6.29 -2.11 -27.21
C SER A 36 6.48 -2.35 -25.71
N PHE A 37 6.89 -1.32 -24.97
CA PHE A 37 7.00 -1.38 -23.51
C PHE A 37 5.66 -1.76 -22.86
N LEU A 38 4.58 -1.04 -23.18
CA LEU A 38 3.24 -1.32 -22.64
C LEU A 38 2.74 -2.71 -23.03
N ALA A 39 2.98 -3.16 -24.27
CA ALA A 39 2.60 -4.48 -24.73
C ALA A 39 3.34 -5.62 -24.00
N SER A 40 4.48 -5.33 -23.37
CA SER A 40 5.21 -6.32 -22.55
C SER A 40 4.61 -6.54 -21.16
N LEU A 41 3.66 -5.69 -20.73
CA LEU A 41 2.98 -5.82 -19.45
C LEU A 41 1.86 -6.87 -19.52
N ARG A 42 1.70 -7.66 -18.46
CA ARG A 42 0.65 -8.69 -18.37
C ARG A 42 -0.72 -8.02 -18.31
N ALA A 43 -1.63 -8.40 -19.20
CA ALA A 43 -3.00 -7.91 -19.20
C ALA A 43 -3.78 -8.36 -17.94
N GLY A 44 -4.73 -7.55 -17.51
CA GLY A 44 -5.66 -7.85 -16.43
C GLY A 44 -5.39 -7.06 -15.14
N PRO A 45 -6.32 -7.10 -14.18
CA PRO A 45 -6.18 -6.39 -12.92
C PRO A 45 -5.14 -7.06 -11.99
N PRO A 46 -4.56 -6.32 -11.02
CA PRO A 46 -3.78 -6.92 -9.95
C PRO A 46 -4.65 -7.91 -9.13
N PRO A 47 -4.04 -8.89 -8.43
CA PRO A 47 -2.60 -9.01 -8.17
C PRO A 47 -1.79 -9.69 -9.31
N ASP A 48 -2.45 -10.39 -10.23
CA ASP A 48 -1.77 -11.20 -11.25
C ASP A 48 -1.47 -10.42 -12.55
N GLY A 49 -2.38 -9.52 -12.92
CA GLY A 49 -2.24 -8.63 -14.07
C GLY A 49 -1.65 -7.27 -13.71
N GLN A 50 -1.30 -6.50 -14.75
CA GLN A 50 -0.55 -5.25 -14.66
C GLN A 50 -1.30 -4.06 -15.30
N ASP A 51 -2.64 -4.12 -15.38
CA ASP A 51 -3.44 -3.03 -15.96
C ASP A 51 -3.24 -1.68 -15.24
N CYS A 52 -3.08 -1.71 -13.92
CA CYS A 52 -2.77 -0.51 -13.13
C CYS A 52 -1.39 0.06 -13.52
N LEU A 53 -0.37 -0.80 -13.67
CA LEU A 53 0.96 -0.37 -14.12
C LEU A 53 0.92 0.19 -15.54
N ARG A 54 0.15 -0.44 -16.44
CA ARG A 54 -0.05 0.04 -17.82
C ARG A 54 -0.63 1.45 -17.83
N ARG A 55 -1.66 1.70 -17.02
CA ARG A 55 -2.22 3.05 -16.83
C ARG A 55 -1.19 4.02 -16.21
N ALA A 56 -0.51 3.62 -15.14
CA ALA A 56 0.50 4.45 -14.48
C ALA A 56 1.59 4.95 -15.44
N PHE A 57 2.22 4.03 -16.18
CA PHE A 57 3.22 4.41 -17.18
C PHE A 57 2.66 5.25 -18.33
N THR A 58 1.39 5.05 -18.70
CA THR A 58 0.71 5.91 -19.67
C THR A 58 0.62 7.35 -19.16
N TYR A 59 0.20 7.55 -17.90
CA TYR A 59 0.12 8.88 -17.29
C TYR A 59 1.50 9.51 -17.05
N TYR A 60 2.51 8.75 -16.64
CA TYR A 60 3.90 9.24 -16.53
C TYR A 60 4.48 9.69 -17.87
N HIS A 61 4.08 9.04 -18.96
CA HIS A 61 4.56 9.41 -20.28
C HIS A 61 3.77 10.60 -20.83
N GLN A 62 2.44 10.64 -20.63
CA GLN A 62 1.60 11.78 -21.01
C GLN A 62 2.01 13.08 -20.31
N GLN A 63 2.34 13.04 -19.02
CA GLN A 63 2.67 14.26 -18.27
C GLN A 63 3.89 15.00 -18.84
N ALA A 64 4.82 14.27 -19.50
CA ALA A 64 6.02 14.86 -20.09
C ALA A 64 5.68 15.83 -21.24
N PHE A 65 4.52 15.63 -21.90
CA PHE A 65 4.05 16.44 -23.01
C PHE A 65 2.91 17.39 -22.62
N GLU A 66 2.42 17.33 -21.37
CA GLU A 66 1.29 18.13 -20.90
C GLU A 66 1.73 19.57 -20.61
N PRO A 67 1.20 20.59 -21.31
CA PRO A 67 1.58 21.99 -21.10
C PRO A 67 1.04 22.57 -19.80
N SER A 68 -0.17 22.17 -19.37
CA SER A 68 -0.78 22.69 -18.16
C SER A 68 -0.11 22.11 -16.93
N SER A 69 0.46 22.96 -16.08
CA SER A 69 1.05 22.52 -14.82
C SER A 69 -0.01 21.87 -13.90
N GLU A 70 -1.26 22.33 -13.94
CA GLU A 70 -2.36 21.74 -13.16
C GLU A 70 -2.65 20.30 -13.62
N THR A 71 -2.84 20.10 -14.93
CA THR A 71 -3.09 18.77 -15.50
C THR A 71 -1.89 17.85 -15.28
N ARG A 72 -0.67 18.36 -15.44
CA ARG A 72 0.57 17.61 -15.20
C ARG A 72 0.64 17.09 -13.77
N ASN A 73 0.32 17.92 -12.78
CA ASN A 73 0.28 17.51 -11.38
C ASN A 73 -0.74 16.39 -11.14
N GLN A 74 -1.92 16.49 -11.74
CA GLN A 74 -2.95 15.46 -11.63
C GLN A 74 -2.55 14.15 -12.32
N LEU A 75 -1.90 14.21 -13.48
CA LEU A 75 -1.36 13.01 -14.17
C LEU A 75 -0.29 12.30 -13.34
N ILE A 76 0.63 13.06 -12.73
CA ILE A 76 1.66 12.50 -11.84
C ILE A 76 1.02 11.83 -10.61
N LEU A 77 0.08 12.52 -9.96
CA LEU A 77 -0.64 11.96 -8.81
C LEU A 77 -1.40 10.67 -9.21
N LEU A 78 -2.12 10.71 -10.34
CA LEU A 78 -2.85 9.55 -10.84
C LEU A 78 -1.91 8.38 -11.14
N ALA A 79 -0.76 8.63 -11.78
CA ALA A 79 0.25 7.62 -12.03
C ALA A 79 0.74 6.97 -10.72
N ASN A 80 1.09 7.79 -9.73
CA ASN A 80 1.54 7.34 -8.41
C ASN A 80 0.47 6.49 -7.71
N LEU A 81 -0.80 6.90 -7.77
CA LEU A 81 -1.91 6.17 -7.15
C LEU A 81 -2.21 4.84 -7.87
N GLU A 82 -2.05 4.78 -9.18
CA GLU A 82 -2.17 3.52 -9.94
C GLU A 82 -1.06 2.51 -9.57
N ILE A 83 0.18 2.99 -9.38
CA ILE A 83 1.27 2.18 -8.81
C ILE A 83 0.89 1.70 -7.41
N ALA A 84 0.39 2.59 -6.55
CA ALA A 84 0.00 2.25 -5.18
C ALA A 84 -1.12 1.19 -5.16
N VAL A 85 -2.16 1.33 -5.96
CA VAL A 85 -3.24 0.33 -6.06
C VAL A 85 -2.69 -1.03 -6.49
N HIS A 86 -1.80 -1.06 -7.49
CA HIS A 86 -1.15 -2.30 -7.93
C HIS A 86 -0.38 -2.96 -6.79
N GLU A 87 0.51 -2.19 -6.16
CA GLU A 87 1.37 -2.64 -5.08
C GLU A 87 0.56 -3.16 -3.88
N GLN A 88 -0.37 -2.35 -3.39
CA GLN A 88 -1.13 -2.64 -2.18
C GLN A 88 -2.08 -3.83 -2.35
N THR A 89 -2.62 -4.03 -3.56
CA THR A 89 -3.39 -5.24 -3.89
C THR A 89 -2.50 -6.47 -3.90
N ARG A 90 -1.29 -6.35 -4.45
CA ARG A 90 -0.35 -7.48 -4.59
C ARG A 90 0.34 -7.87 -3.28
N LEU A 91 0.47 -6.94 -2.34
CA LEU A 91 0.96 -7.12 -0.97
C LEU A 91 -0.10 -7.64 0.00
N GLN A 92 -1.38 -7.63 -0.38
CA GLN A 92 -2.47 -8.02 0.49
C GLN A 92 -2.28 -9.37 1.21
N PRO A 93 -1.84 -10.47 0.55
CA PRO A 93 -1.66 -11.73 1.25
C PRO A 93 -0.49 -11.70 2.24
N GLU A 94 0.61 -11.00 1.91
CA GLU A 94 1.75 -10.85 2.83
C GLU A 94 1.41 -9.98 4.04
N ILE A 95 0.67 -8.87 3.85
CA ILE A 95 0.21 -7.99 4.93
C ILE A 95 -0.75 -8.76 5.86
N ALA A 96 -1.72 -9.48 5.29
CA ALA A 96 -2.65 -10.30 6.06
C ALA A 96 -1.90 -11.38 6.86
N ALA A 97 -0.99 -12.12 6.22
CA ALA A 97 -0.21 -13.16 6.89
C ALA A 97 0.68 -12.59 8.01
N ALA A 98 1.32 -11.44 7.80
CA ALA A 98 2.14 -10.81 8.82
C ALA A 98 1.34 -10.43 10.07
N LEU A 99 0.11 -9.94 9.89
CA LEU A 99 -0.79 -9.59 10.98
C LEU A 99 -1.44 -10.82 11.66
N GLU A 100 -1.55 -11.94 10.94
CA GLU A 100 -2.09 -13.21 11.48
C GLU A 100 -1.06 -14.04 12.27
N VAL A 101 0.25 -13.85 12.04
CA VAL A 101 1.34 -14.64 12.68
C VAL A 101 1.68 -14.18 14.11
N LEU A 102 1.21 -13.00 14.54
CA LEU A 102 1.40 -12.55 15.92
C LEU A 102 0.40 -13.28 16.86
N PRO A 103 0.85 -13.91 17.96
CA PRO A 103 0.19 -15.08 18.47
C PRO A 103 -0.96 -14.75 19.43
N VAL A 104 -2.11 -15.39 19.21
CA VAL A 104 -2.76 -16.16 20.28
C VAL A 104 -3.31 -17.43 19.63
N THR A 105 -2.64 -18.56 19.82
CA THR A 105 -3.24 -19.87 19.53
C THR A 105 -4.36 -20.13 20.54
N VAL A 106 -5.55 -19.58 20.24
CA VAL A 106 -6.78 -19.88 20.98
C VAL A 106 -7.10 -21.37 20.83
N GLU A 107 -6.71 -22.02 19.72
CA GLU A 107 -6.76 -23.47 19.59
C GLU A 107 -5.87 -24.20 20.61
N ASP A 108 -4.65 -23.71 20.91
CA ASP A 108 -3.78 -24.31 21.93
C ASP A 108 -4.34 -24.09 23.35
N LEU A 109 -4.93 -22.93 23.62
CA LEU A 109 -5.57 -22.65 24.90
C LEU A 109 -6.82 -23.50 25.12
N GLY A 110 -7.66 -23.67 24.10
CA GLY A 110 -8.82 -24.57 24.14
C GLY A 110 -8.42 -26.02 24.31
N ALA A 111 -7.43 -26.49 23.54
CA ALA A 111 -6.90 -27.85 23.63
C ALA A 111 -6.19 -28.13 24.97
N ARG A 112 -5.53 -27.14 25.56
CA ARG A 112 -4.90 -27.24 26.90
C ARG A 112 -5.92 -27.16 28.03
N ALA A 113 -6.89 -26.26 27.96
CA ALA A 113 -7.97 -26.14 28.95
C ALA A 113 -8.78 -27.44 29.03
N LEU A 114 -9.14 -28.02 27.87
CA LEU A 114 -9.84 -29.31 27.79
C LEU A 114 -9.04 -30.49 28.38
N ARG A 115 -7.70 -30.46 28.32
CA ARG A 115 -6.84 -31.47 28.96
C ARG A 115 -6.72 -31.30 30.46
N VAL A 116 -6.79 -30.06 30.96
CA VAL A 116 -6.66 -29.74 32.39
C VAL A 116 -7.96 -29.98 33.14
N THR A 117 -9.13 -29.82 32.50
CA THR A 117 -10.42 -29.81 33.22
C THR A 117 -11.08 -31.17 33.42
N SER A 118 -10.68 -32.26 32.76
CA SER A 118 -11.07 -33.64 33.17
C SER A 118 -10.42 -34.74 32.31
N PRO A 119 -9.57 -35.63 32.86
CA PRO A 119 -9.19 -36.86 32.17
C PRO A 119 -10.35 -37.87 32.25
N GLY A 120 -11.13 -38.02 31.18
CA GLY A 120 -11.90 -39.25 30.94
C GLY A 120 -13.44 -39.22 31.01
N SER A 121 -14.13 -38.07 30.96
CA SER A 121 -15.61 -38.06 30.89
C SER A 121 -16.17 -37.98 29.45
N PRO A 122 -16.98 -38.96 28.99
CA PRO A 122 -17.53 -39.00 27.63
C PRO A 122 -18.67 -37.99 27.36
N ALA A 123 -19.23 -37.39 28.41
CA ALA A 123 -20.37 -36.46 28.31
C ALA A 123 -20.04 -35.12 27.60
N LEU A 124 -18.77 -34.72 27.55
CA LEU A 124 -18.34 -33.49 26.87
C LEU A 124 -18.33 -33.61 25.34
N GLY A 125 -18.35 -34.83 24.80
CA GLY A 125 -18.33 -35.09 23.35
C GLY A 125 -19.54 -34.51 22.61
N LEU A 126 -20.69 -34.41 23.28
CA LEU A 126 -21.93 -33.86 22.73
C LEU A 126 -21.95 -32.33 22.63
N PHE A 127 -21.24 -31.62 23.52
CA PHE A 127 -21.17 -30.15 23.52
C PHE A 127 -20.02 -29.60 22.65
N ARG A 128 -19.18 -30.50 22.12
CA ARG A 128 -18.00 -30.21 21.31
C ARG A 128 -18.25 -29.33 20.07
N PRO A 129 -19.33 -29.51 19.27
CA PRO A 129 -19.57 -28.64 18.11
C PRO A 129 -20.09 -27.26 18.51
N ALA A 130 -20.94 -27.16 19.54
CA ALA A 130 -21.46 -25.87 20.02
C ALA A 130 -20.36 -25.03 20.70
N LEU A 131 -19.51 -25.68 21.52
CA LEU A 131 -18.33 -25.05 22.10
C LEU A 131 -17.31 -24.70 21.01
N GLY A 132 -17.11 -25.55 20.01
CA GLY A 132 -16.26 -25.26 18.85
C GLY A 132 -16.74 -24.04 18.06
N PHE A 133 -18.05 -23.93 17.79
CA PHE A 133 -18.63 -22.78 17.10
C PHE A 133 -18.52 -21.48 17.92
N LEU A 134 -18.79 -21.54 19.23
CA LEU A 134 -18.63 -20.39 20.12
C LEU A 134 -17.16 -19.95 20.22
N MET A 135 -16.24 -20.91 20.35
CA MET A 135 -14.80 -20.65 20.38
C MET A 135 -14.27 -20.13 19.05
N GLN A 136 -14.80 -20.59 17.91
CA GLN A 136 -14.47 -20.01 16.59
C GLN A 136 -14.98 -18.57 16.43
N ARG A 137 -16.14 -18.22 17.00
CA ARG A 137 -16.62 -16.83 17.05
C ARG A 137 -15.74 -15.97 17.95
N TYR A 138 -15.38 -16.48 19.13
CA TYR A 138 -14.49 -15.81 20.06
C TYR A 138 -13.07 -15.65 19.49
N ALA A 139 -12.53 -16.67 18.82
CA ALA A 139 -11.24 -16.61 18.14
C ALA A 139 -11.26 -15.57 17.01
N ARG A 140 -12.33 -15.50 16.21
CA ARG A 140 -12.50 -14.43 15.21
C ARG A 140 -12.52 -13.03 15.83
N PHE A 141 -13.22 -12.86 16.94
CA PHE A 141 -13.31 -11.59 17.67
C PHE A 141 -11.99 -11.21 18.38
N ALA A 142 -11.32 -12.17 19.01
CA ALA A 142 -10.01 -11.97 19.62
C ALA A 142 -8.96 -11.64 18.56
N ARG A 143 -9.00 -12.33 17.41
CA ARG A 143 -8.16 -12.01 16.24
C ARG A 143 -8.45 -10.61 15.71
N GLU A 144 -9.71 -10.18 15.69
CA GLU A 144 -10.09 -8.81 15.32
C GLU A 144 -9.44 -7.77 16.23
N ILE A 145 -9.54 -7.96 17.54
CA ILE A 145 -8.97 -7.04 18.54
C ILE A 145 -7.44 -7.07 18.50
N THR A 146 -6.83 -8.26 18.46
CA THR A 146 -5.37 -8.41 18.39
C THR A 146 -4.83 -7.78 17.10
N ARG A 147 -5.50 -7.96 15.97
CA ARG A 147 -5.12 -7.34 14.70
C ARG A 147 -5.18 -5.81 14.76
N ARG A 148 -6.22 -5.23 15.35
CA ARG A 148 -6.33 -3.77 15.58
C ARG A 148 -5.25 -3.27 16.54
N ALA A 149 -5.04 -3.92 17.67
CA ALA A 149 -4.02 -3.51 18.65
C ALA A 149 -2.58 -3.60 18.11
N ILE A 150 -2.29 -4.61 17.29
CA ILE A 150 -0.99 -4.76 16.60
C ILE A 150 -0.85 -3.74 15.48
N THR A 151 -1.94 -3.49 14.74
CA THR A 151 -2.01 -2.42 13.75
C THR A 151 -1.61 -1.10 14.41
N ASP A 152 -2.27 -0.70 15.50
CA ASP A 152 -1.93 0.52 16.26
C ASP A 152 -0.44 0.58 16.67
N SER A 153 0.18 -0.57 16.98
CA SER A 153 1.59 -0.66 17.41
C SER A 153 2.60 -0.69 16.26
N LEU A 154 2.20 -1.08 15.04
CA LEU A 154 3.05 -1.16 13.83
C LEU A 154 2.84 0.01 12.87
N MET A 155 1.90 0.91 13.20
CA MET A 155 1.43 2.00 12.34
C MET A 155 2.27 3.26 12.43
N VAL A 156 3.58 3.13 12.33
CA VAL A 156 4.49 4.28 12.31
C VAL A 156 5.30 4.26 11.02
N LEU A 157 5.09 5.28 10.18
CA LEU A 157 5.92 5.55 9.01
C LEU A 157 6.90 6.67 9.36
N ALA A 158 8.16 6.30 9.57
CA ALA A 158 9.24 7.25 9.74
C ALA A 158 9.81 7.68 8.38
N LEU A 159 9.63 8.96 8.06
CA LEU A 159 10.29 9.70 7.01
C LEU A 159 11.49 10.46 7.62
N PRO A 160 12.46 10.94 6.80
CA PRO A 160 13.67 11.65 7.26
C PRO A 160 13.43 12.67 8.39
N ASP A 161 12.43 13.53 8.19
CA ASP A 161 12.10 14.63 9.11
C ASP A 161 10.72 14.48 9.78
N LEU A 162 10.03 13.35 9.56
CA LEU A 162 8.62 13.22 9.94
C LEU A 162 8.27 11.80 10.37
N VAL A 163 7.57 11.68 11.49
CA VAL A 163 6.98 10.42 11.92
C VAL A 163 5.48 10.53 11.76
N LEU A 164 4.91 9.67 10.92
CA LEU A 164 3.47 9.59 10.67
C LEU A 164 2.89 8.38 11.39
N GLU A 165 1.81 8.60 12.12
CA GLU A 165 1.04 7.54 12.74
C GLU A 165 -0.13 7.16 11.82
N LEU A 166 -0.06 6.00 11.19
CA LEU A 166 -1.02 5.58 10.16
C LEU A 166 -2.44 5.34 10.72
N GLY A 167 -2.56 5.19 12.05
CA GLY A 167 -3.82 5.02 12.77
C GLY A 167 -4.51 6.34 13.12
N HIS A 168 -3.83 7.48 12.92
CA HIS A 168 -4.37 8.80 13.20
C HIS A 168 -4.62 9.58 11.91
N ASN A 169 -5.52 10.56 11.99
CA ASN A 169 -5.78 11.44 10.88
C ASN A 169 -4.50 12.20 10.48
N LEU A 170 -4.28 12.34 9.17
CA LEU A 170 -3.20 13.14 8.64
C LEU A 170 -3.62 14.60 8.63
N GLU A 171 -3.09 15.41 9.57
CA GLU A 171 -3.44 16.84 9.70
C GLU A 171 -2.79 17.75 8.62
N TYR A 172 -2.28 17.16 7.54
CA TYR A 172 -1.62 17.91 6.47
C TYR A 172 -2.63 18.38 5.41
N PRO A 173 -2.71 19.69 5.12
CA PRO A 173 -3.66 20.19 4.16
C PRO A 173 -3.30 19.77 2.74
N ILE A 174 -4.31 19.44 1.95
CA ILE A 174 -4.16 19.17 0.52
C ILE A 174 -3.75 20.46 -0.20
N PRO A 175 -2.64 20.47 -0.98
CA PRO A 175 -2.19 21.65 -1.69
C PRO A 175 -3.25 22.19 -2.66
N GLY A 176 -3.31 23.51 -2.81
CA GLY A 176 -4.30 24.17 -3.68
C GLY A 176 -4.23 23.75 -5.16
N VAL A 177 -3.09 23.24 -5.64
CA VAL A 177 -2.97 22.69 -7.01
C VAL A 177 -3.82 21.43 -7.22
N LEU A 178 -4.25 20.78 -6.14
CA LEU A 178 -5.11 19.59 -6.14
C LEU A 178 -6.50 19.87 -5.56
N SER A 179 -6.85 21.14 -5.30
CA SER A 179 -8.17 21.48 -4.75
C SER A 179 -9.30 21.27 -5.75
N ASN A 180 -9.01 21.35 -7.05
CA ASN A 180 -9.96 21.09 -8.12
C ASN A 180 -9.45 19.96 -9.02
N LEU A 181 -10.04 18.77 -8.89
CA LEU A 181 -9.68 17.61 -9.71
C LEU A 181 -10.42 17.65 -11.05
N THR A 182 -9.73 18.02 -12.12
CA THR A 182 -10.29 18.17 -13.47
C THR A 182 -10.16 16.91 -14.31
N HIS A 183 -9.16 16.06 -14.05
CA HIS A 183 -8.99 14.77 -14.72
C HIS A 183 -10.04 13.75 -14.24
N SER A 184 -10.78 13.13 -15.17
CA SER A 184 -11.87 12.19 -14.86
C SER A 184 -11.37 10.99 -14.06
N ASP A 185 -10.31 10.34 -14.54
CA ASP A 185 -9.85 9.08 -13.95
C ASP A 185 -9.30 9.29 -12.54
N LEU A 186 -8.69 10.45 -12.27
CA LEU A 186 -8.26 10.82 -10.93
C LEU A 186 -9.44 11.04 -9.99
N ARG A 187 -10.48 11.76 -10.45
CA ARG A 187 -11.71 11.89 -9.65
C ARG A 187 -12.32 10.52 -9.34
N ASP A 188 -12.38 9.64 -10.33
CA ASP A 188 -12.98 8.31 -10.17
C ASP A 188 -12.17 7.42 -9.23
N LEU A 189 -10.84 7.51 -9.27
CA LEU A 189 -9.96 6.82 -8.33
C LEU A 189 -10.11 7.38 -6.91
N CYS A 190 -10.10 8.71 -6.75
CA CYS A 190 -10.31 9.34 -5.44
C CYS A 190 -11.68 8.96 -4.86
N ARG A 191 -12.77 9.03 -5.63
CA ARG A 191 -14.11 8.62 -5.16
C ARG A 191 -14.21 7.16 -4.73
N ARG A 192 -13.29 6.29 -5.18
CA ARG A 192 -13.28 4.88 -4.77
C ARG A 192 -12.84 4.71 -3.32
N TYR A 193 -11.94 5.56 -2.83
CA TYR A 193 -11.28 5.38 -1.55
C TYR A 193 -11.56 6.50 -0.55
N GLU A 194 -11.70 7.74 -1.03
CA GLU A 194 -11.98 8.91 -0.20
C GLU A 194 -13.49 9.06 0.06
N PRO A 195 -13.90 9.54 1.25
CA PRO A 195 -15.28 9.87 1.54
C PRO A 195 -15.78 11.05 0.69
N GLU A 196 -17.10 11.19 0.61
CA GLU A 196 -17.70 12.37 -0.03
C GLU A 196 -17.30 13.65 0.72
N THR A 197 -16.99 14.70 -0.03
CA THR A 197 -16.64 16.02 0.52
C THR A 197 -17.72 16.53 1.47
N GLY A 198 -17.31 16.90 2.69
CA GLY A 198 -18.20 17.42 3.74
C GLY A 198 -18.53 16.43 4.87
N ILE A 199 -18.08 15.19 4.76
CA ILE A 199 -18.00 14.23 5.87
C ILE A 199 -16.69 14.51 6.65
N CYS A 200 -16.62 14.12 7.93
CA CYS A 200 -15.36 14.14 8.68
C CYS A 200 -14.28 13.39 7.88
N ASP A 201 -13.27 14.12 7.41
CA ASP A 201 -12.17 13.61 6.60
C ASP A 201 -11.06 13.09 7.53
N ASP A 202 -11.38 12.02 8.24
CA ASP A 202 -10.41 11.27 9.03
C ASP A 202 -9.86 10.13 8.18
N CYS A 203 -8.58 10.19 7.82
CA CYS A 203 -7.92 9.15 7.04
C CYS A 203 -7.27 8.05 7.88
N GLY A 204 -7.28 8.16 9.21
CA GLY A 204 -6.70 7.19 10.13
C GLY A 204 -7.26 5.79 9.91
N THR A 205 -6.37 4.81 9.77
CA THR A 205 -6.77 3.43 9.49
C THR A 205 -6.91 2.62 10.79
N GLN A 206 -8.05 1.98 11.00
CA GLN A 206 -8.28 1.11 12.17
C GLN A 206 -7.79 -0.32 11.93
N ASP A 207 -7.78 -0.75 10.67
CA ASP A 207 -7.32 -2.07 10.26
C ASP A 207 -6.46 -1.99 9.00
N TRP A 208 -5.14 -2.09 9.17
CA TRP A 208 -4.21 -2.01 8.04
C TRP A 208 -4.31 -3.22 7.12
N ALA A 209 -4.90 -4.33 7.55
CA ALA A 209 -5.18 -5.47 6.66
C ALA A 209 -6.32 -5.17 5.68
N ASP A 210 -7.20 -4.21 5.99
CA ASP A 210 -8.26 -3.79 5.07
C ASP A 210 -7.66 -2.93 3.95
N LEU A 211 -7.75 -3.43 2.71
CA LEU A 211 -7.22 -2.74 1.54
C LEU A 211 -7.88 -1.37 1.32
N HIS A 212 -9.18 -1.25 1.57
CA HIS A 212 -9.91 -0.01 1.34
C HIS A 212 -9.46 1.07 2.33
N GLN A 213 -9.40 0.74 3.63
CA GLN A 213 -8.92 1.68 4.65
C GLN A 213 -7.46 2.08 4.39
N ARG A 214 -6.60 1.11 4.07
CA ARG A 214 -5.19 1.37 3.74
C ARG A 214 -5.05 2.27 2.51
N MET A 215 -5.85 2.02 1.46
CA MET A 215 -5.85 2.85 0.27
C MET A 215 -6.43 4.25 0.53
N HIS A 216 -7.43 4.41 1.40
CA HIS A 216 -7.91 5.72 1.84
C HIS A 216 -6.77 6.55 2.44
N TYR A 217 -6.04 5.99 3.42
CA TYR A 217 -4.88 6.66 4.00
C TYR A 217 -3.81 7.01 2.94
N ILE A 218 -3.49 6.08 2.03
CA ILE A 218 -2.45 6.30 1.00
C ILE A 218 -2.87 7.37 -0.01
N VAL A 219 -4.13 7.39 -0.44
CA VAL A 219 -4.65 8.43 -1.36
C VAL A 219 -4.56 9.79 -0.68
N HIS A 220 -4.97 9.88 0.58
CA HIS A 220 -4.91 11.11 1.36
C HIS A 220 -3.46 11.58 1.55
N LEU A 221 -2.55 10.67 1.92
CA LEU A 221 -1.12 10.93 2.06
C LEU A 221 -0.49 11.47 0.78
N PHE A 222 -0.74 10.81 -0.36
CA PHE A 222 -0.16 11.21 -1.64
C PHE A 222 -0.68 12.58 -2.08
N ARG A 223 -1.94 12.90 -1.79
CA ARG A 223 -2.52 14.22 -2.06
C ARG A 223 -1.90 15.29 -1.18
N ALA A 224 -1.83 15.06 0.13
CA ALA A 224 -1.28 16.01 1.09
C ALA A 224 0.21 16.30 0.83
N PHE A 225 0.99 15.27 0.49
CA PHE A 225 2.43 15.39 0.27
C PHE A 225 2.84 15.65 -1.17
N HIS A 226 1.90 15.77 -2.12
CA HIS A 226 2.18 15.90 -3.56
C HIS A 226 3.18 17.02 -3.89
N CYS A 227 3.10 18.14 -3.17
CA CYS A 227 4.00 19.30 -3.35
C CYS A 227 5.03 19.43 -2.23
N HIS A 228 5.22 18.41 -1.40
CA HIS A 228 6.10 18.51 -0.24
C HIS A 228 7.56 18.67 -0.68
N PRO A 229 8.28 19.72 -0.26
CA PRO A 229 9.63 20.01 -0.74
C PRO A 229 10.64 18.87 -0.54
N ALA A 230 10.49 18.09 0.53
CA ALA A 230 11.37 16.95 0.83
C ALA A 230 11.36 15.88 -0.29
N LEU A 231 10.25 15.74 -1.04
CA LEU A 231 10.16 14.79 -2.16
C LEU A 231 10.95 15.24 -3.40
N MET A 232 11.39 16.50 -3.44
CA MET A 232 12.15 17.06 -4.55
C MET A 232 13.66 16.87 -4.39
N ASN A 233 14.10 16.43 -3.21
CA ASN A 233 15.51 16.17 -2.92
C ASN A 233 15.83 14.70 -3.11
N PRO A 234 17.06 14.35 -3.58
CA PRO A 234 17.49 12.97 -3.63
C PRO A 234 17.45 12.32 -2.23
N PRO A 235 16.94 11.08 -2.10
CA PRO A 235 16.82 10.39 -0.81
C PRO A 235 18.17 9.91 -0.26
N PHE A 236 19.23 9.99 -1.05
CA PHE A 236 20.58 9.59 -0.66
C PHE A 236 21.59 10.61 -1.17
N THR A 237 22.60 10.89 -0.35
CA THR A 237 23.80 11.62 -0.78
C THR A 237 24.59 10.82 -1.80
N ALA A 238 25.46 11.49 -2.58
CA ALA A 238 26.34 10.83 -3.55
C ALA A 238 27.20 9.72 -2.90
N ALA A 239 27.74 9.97 -1.69
CA ALA A 239 28.53 8.99 -0.96
C ALA A 239 27.71 7.76 -0.51
N GLN A 240 26.44 7.96 -0.14
CA GLN A 240 25.53 6.85 0.19
C GLN A 240 25.18 6.06 -1.08
N MET A 241 25.01 6.73 -2.23
CA MET A 241 24.77 6.08 -3.51
C MET A 241 25.96 5.21 -3.95
N ASP A 242 27.20 5.71 -3.83
CA ASP A 242 28.40 4.95 -4.17
C ASP A 242 28.50 3.65 -3.36
N ARG A 243 28.15 3.72 -2.06
CA ARG A 243 28.09 2.54 -1.19
C ARG A 243 27.01 1.55 -1.63
N LEU A 244 25.80 2.03 -1.92
CA LEU A 244 24.70 1.18 -2.41
C LEU A 244 25.09 0.46 -3.71
N MET A 245 25.70 1.18 -4.65
CA MET A 245 26.18 0.62 -5.92
C MET A 245 27.31 -0.40 -5.75
N SER A 246 28.07 -0.31 -4.66
CA SER A 246 29.07 -1.31 -4.26
C SER A 246 28.50 -2.49 -3.46
N GLY A 247 27.18 -2.55 -3.25
CA GLY A 247 26.50 -3.59 -2.48
C GLY A 247 26.61 -3.42 -0.96
N GLN A 248 26.97 -2.23 -0.49
CA GLN A 248 27.12 -1.91 0.93
C GLN A 248 25.88 -1.16 1.45
N VAL A 249 25.52 -1.39 2.71
CA VAL A 249 24.48 -0.61 3.40
C VAL A 249 25.09 0.73 3.84
N PRO A 250 24.55 1.88 3.41
CA PRO A 250 25.05 3.18 3.82
C PRO A 250 24.76 3.46 5.31
N ASP A 251 25.69 4.14 5.99
CA ASP A 251 25.46 4.67 7.34
C ASP A 251 24.69 6.01 7.26
N GLY A 252 24.01 6.40 8.35
CA GLY A 252 23.33 7.70 8.51
C GLY A 252 21.80 7.60 8.56
N HIS A 253 21.15 8.75 8.77
CA HIS A 253 19.70 8.88 8.60
C HIS A 253 19.37 9.01 7.11
N LEU A 254 18.19 8.50 6.73
CA LEU A 254 17.53 8.82 5.47
C LEU A 254 17.15 10.30 5.46
#